data_AF-A0A6A8ET22-F1
#
_entry.id   AF-A0A6A8ET22-F1
#
_cell.length_a   1.000
_cell.length_b   1.000
_cell.length_c   1.000
_cell.angle_alpha   90.00
_cell.angle_beta   90.00
_cell.angle_gamma   90.00
#
_symmetry.space_group_name_H-M   'P 1'
#
loop_
_entity.id
_entity.type
_entity.pdbx_description
1 polymer ?
#
loop_
_entity_poly.entity_id
_entity_poly.type
_entity_poly.pdbx_seq_one_letter_code
_entity_poly.pdbx_strand_id
1 'polypeptide(L)' 'MKDYLCKKLFNRLSGTLVIRARCGNNITGLACCNILYPSPRYSGQLHIKELYVSQGTVANSRW' A
#
# COMPACT_ATOMS: atom_id res chain seq x y z
N MET A 1 -4.73 14.20 -9.33
CA MET A 1 -4.16 13.20 -8.39
C MET A 1 -4.36 13.55 -6.92
N LYS A 2 -4.01 14.77 -6.47
CA LYS A 2 -4.11 15.19 -5.05
C LYS A 2 -5.51 14.98 -4.44
N ASP A 3 -6.57 15.36 -5.15
CA ASP A 3 -7.95 15.16 -4.70
C ASP A 3 -8.31 13.69 -4.48
N TYR A 4 -7.86 12.80 -5.37
CA TYR A 4 -8.12 11.37 -5.22
C TYR A 4 -7.45 10.82 -3.96
N LEU A 5 -6.18 11.17 -3.74
CA LEU A 5 -5.45 10.74 -2.56
C LEU A 5 -6.14 11.23 -1.28
N CYS A 6 -6.44 12.51 -1.19
CA CYS A 6 -7.03 13.10 0.02
C CYS A 6 -8.50 12.70 0.24
N LYS A 7 -9.34 12.72 -0.81
CA LYS A 7 -10.80 12.53 -0.68
C LYS A 7 -11.23 11.07 -0.78
N LYS A 8 -10.44 10.21 -1.44
CA LYS A 8 -10.77 8.79 -1.68
C LYS A 8 -9.81 7.87 -0.96
N LEU A 9 -8.52 7.84 -1.32
CA LEU A 9 -7.57 6.85 -0.81
C LEU A 9 -7.39 6.93 0.72
N PHE A 10 -7.12 8.13 1.23
CA PHE A 10 -6.91 8.40 2.67
C PHE A 10 -8.20 8.79 3.41
N ASN A 11 -9.36 8.56 2.78
CA ASN A 11 -10.64 8.74 3.46
C ASN A 11 -10.79 7.66 4.54
N ARG A 12 -11.35 8.01 5.70
CA ARG A 12 -11.66 7.07 6.78
C ARG A 12 -12.53 5.88 6.32
N LEU A 13 -13.34 6.08 5.29
CA LEU A 13 -14.22 5.05 4.71
C LEU A 13 -13.52 4.14 3.67
N SER A 14 -12.28 4.43 3.28
CA SER A 14 -11.54 3.68 2.25
C SER A 14 -11.17 2.25 2.68
N GLY A 15 -10.95 2.05 3.99
CA GLY A 15 -10.49 0.77 4.56
C GLY A 15 -9.14 0.28 4.01
N THR A 16 -8.42 1.14 3.28
CA THR A 16 -7.15 0.80 2.63
C THR A 16 -5.98 1.30 3.49
N LEU A 17 -5.13 0.36 3.91
CA LEU A 17 -3.83 0.62 4.50
C LEU A 17 -2.81 0.86 3.38
N VAL A 18 -2.13 2.01 3.42
CA VAL A 18 -1.07 2.34 2.45
C VAL A 18 0.28 2.23 3.14
N ILE A 19 1.09 1.28 2.69
CA ILE A 19 2.47 1.08 3.11
C ILE A 19 3.38 1.71 2.06
N ARG A 20 4.39 2.47 2.48
CA ARG A 20 5.34 3.11 1.58
C ARG A 20 6.77 2.71 1.91
N ALA A 21 7.54 2.37 0.89
CA ALA A 21 9.00 2.26 0.98
C ALA A 21 9.61 3.62 0.64
N ARG A 22 10.64 4.02 1.41
CA ARG A 22 11.31 5.32 1.25
C ARG A 22 12.82 5.12 1.20
N CYS A 23 13.48 5.82 0.29
CA CYS A 23 14.92 5.95 0.21
C CYS A 23 15.26 7.45 0.24
N GLY A 24 15.89 7.90 1.33
CA GLY A 24 16.10 9.32 1.58
C GLY A 24 14.78 10.09 1.57
N ASN A 25 14.65 11.07 0.66
CA ASN A 25 13.43 11.88 0.54
C ASN A 25 12.40 11.34 -0.46
N ASN A 26 12.72 10.25 -1.17
CA ASN A 26 11.92 9.72 -2.26
C ASN A 26 11.14 8.47 -1.83
N ILE A 27 9.89 8.37 -2.27
CA ILE A 27 9.09 7.14 -2.14
C ILE A 27 9.50 6.21 -3.28
N THR A 28 9.97 5.01 -2.95
CA THR A 28 10.54 4.04 -3.89
C THR A 28 9.60 2.87 -4.19
N GLY A 29 8.58 2.72 -3.35
CA GLY A 29 7.56 1.69 -3.52
C GLY A 29 6.35 1.98 -2.65
N LEU A 30 5.23 1.36 -3.02
CA LEU A 30 3.94 1.53 -2.36
C LEU A 30 3.15 0.22 -2.43
N ALA A 31 2.49 -0.14 -1.33
CA ALA A 31 1.54 -1.25 -1.29
C ALA A 31 0.22 -0.79 -0.67
N CYS A 32 -0.89 -1.13 -1.32
CA CYS A 32 -2.25 -0.87 -0.84
C CYS A 32 -2.88 -2.18 -0.34
N CYS A 33 -3.16 -2.26 0.95
CA CYS A 33 -3.63 -3.46 1.61
C CYS A 33 -4.97 -3.24 2.32
N ASN A 34 -5.80 -4.27 2.41
CA ASN A 34 -7.03 -4.28 3.19
C ASN A 34 -7.07 -5.55 4.06
N ILE A 35 -7.76 -5.50 5.18
CA ILE A 35 -8.16 -6.71 5.92
C ILE A 35 -9.64 -6.94 5.63
N LEU A 36 -9.97 -8.12 5.12
CA LEU A 36 -11.33 -8.52 4.78
C LEU A 36 -11.89 -9.48 5.83
N TYR A 37 -13.21 -9.40 5.99
CA TYR A 37 -14.01 -10.27 6.84
C TYR A 37 -15.29 -10.69 6.11
N PRO A 38 -15.85 -11.87 6.41
CA PRO A 38 -15.30 -12.90 7.31
C PRO A 38 -14.10 -13.63 6.71
N SER A 39 -13.36 -14.35 7.55
CA SER A 39 -12.31 -15.30 7.14
C SER A 39 -12.34 -16.52 8.08
N PRO A 40 -11.93 -17.72 7.62
CA PRO A 40 -11.94 -18.93 8.44
C PRO A 40 -11.30 -18.75 9.83
N ARG A 41 -11.77 -19.53 10.81
CA ARG A 41 -11.26 -19.53 12.19
C ARG A 41 -11.38 -18.17 12.89
N TYR A 42 -12.41 -17.39 12.57
CA TYR A 42 -12.62 -16.04 13.13
C TYR A 42 -11.41 -15.12 12.97
N SER A 43 -10.65 -15.32 11.89
CA SER A 43 -9.49 -14.50 11.55
C SER A 43 -9.87 -13.34 10.62
N GLY A 44 -8.92 -12.46 10.32
CA GLY A 44 -9.00 -11.52 9.20
C GLY A 44 -8.12 -11.98 8.05
N GLN A 45 -8.52 -11.68 6.81
CA GLN A 45 -7.73 -12.02 5.62
C GLN A 45 -7.08 -10.76 5.05
N LEU A 46 -5.74 -10.73 5.01
CA LEU A 46 -5.01 -9.66 4.33
C LEU A 46 -5.18 -9.80 2.81
N HIS A 47 -5.51 -8.70 2.15
CA HIS A 47 -5.64 -8.59 0.71
C HIS A 47 -4.81 -7.42 0.18
N ILE A 48 -3.88 -7.70 -0.74
CA ILE A 48 -3.05 -6.68 -1.39
C ILE A 48 -3.73 -6.30 -2.71
N LYS A 49 -4.22 -5.06 -2.81
CA LYS A 49 -4.86 -4.54 -4.01
C LYS A 49 -3.84 -4.16 -5.07
N GLU A 50 -2.79 -3.48 -4.64
CA GLU A 50 -1.76 -2.93 -5.53
C GLU A 50 -0.40 -3.00 -4.84
N LEU A 51 0.61 -3.33 -5.63
CA LEU A 51 2.02 -3.26 -5.26
C LEU A 51 2.76 -2.56 -6.39
N TYR A 52 3.40 -1.43 -6.07
CA TYR A 52 4.14 -0.61 -7.01
C TYR A 52 5.57 -0.42 -6.51
N VAL A 53 6.53 -0.53 -7.43
CA VAL A 53 7.95 -0.24 -7.19
C VAL A 53 8.44 0.65 -8.31
N SER A 54 9.09 1.78 -7.96
CA SER A 54 9.61 2.67 -9.00
C SER A 54 10.81 2.04 -9.73
N GLN A 55 10.82 2.15 -11.05
CA GLN A 55 11.87 1.59 -11.91
C GLN A 55 13.27 2.16 -11.61
N GLY A 56 13.36 3.43 -11.20
CA GLY A 56 14.63 4.10 -10.88
C GLY A 56 15.26 3.68 -9.55
N THR A 57 14.60 2.82 -8.77
CA THR A 57 15.07 2.35 -7.45
C THR A 57 15.45 0.88 -7.44
N VAL A 58 15.82 0.33 -8.60
CA VAL A 58 16.68 -0.86 -8.62
C VAL A 58 18.13 -0.38 -8.50
N ALA A 59 18.45 0.33 -7.43
CA ALA A 59 19.82 0.56 -7.02
C ALA A 59 20.21 -0.57 -6.06
N ASN A 60 20.57 -1.71 -6.64
CA ASN A 60 21.54 -2.65 -6.09
C ASN A 60 21.34 -3.17 -4.65
N SER A 61 20.10 -3.45 -4.23
CA SER A 61 19.88 -4.33 -3.07
C SER A 61 19.66 -5.76 -3.56
N ARG A 62 20.77 -6.48 -3.73
CA ARG A 62 20.78 -7.96 -3.78
C ARG A 62 20.06 -8.46 -2.53
N TRP A 63 19.11 -9.38 -2.72
CA TRP A 63 18.68 -10.30 -1.68
C TRP A 63 19.83 -11.23 -1.31
#